data_AF-A0A1Q3WRD5-F1
#
_entry.id   AF-A0A1Q3WRD5-F1
#
_cell.length_a   1.000
_cell.length_b   1.000
_cell.length_c   1.000
_cell.angle_alpha   90.00
_cell.angle_beta   90.00
_cell.angle_gamma   90.00
#
_symmetry.space_group_name_H-M   'P 1'
#
loop_
_entity.id
_entity.type
_entity.pdbx_description
1 polymer ?
#
loop_
_entity_poly.entity_id
_entity_poly.type
_entity_poly.pdbx_seq_one_letter_code
_entity_poly.pdbx_strand_id
1 'polypeptide(L)'
;MKPKIFIGSSSEKISLLKKVKKQLKPIADIVAWTDENAFTLNRSALDSLVKQARVSDFAILIATKDDIIKIPSRSLTKQAPRDNIIFEFGLFLGAISLDRAYLLAEDGIDLPSDLNGITVLSFTTNPKSYNFINKQCRIIINNIIKFSEQGELGFVPSTALAIGYYNSYIKRLCEELGTIKKIIYNDNELQLNSIKLNVILPEVIDETGVIDFFNRFIITRKLVTASTLEKDPSKRSSAFYFKIDIPTLNSDGKADITIYDVPSTINTIGETLKIYYPLRTIGKDKDRDHLEKRELLNFANVLKYFIGRSVWTNDSVVVEESVII
;
A
#
# COMPACT_ATOMS: atom_id res chain seq x y z
N MET A 1 7.46 4.36 4.24
CA MET A 1 8.31 3.72 3.21
C MET A 1 8.34 4.62 1.97
N LYS A 2 9.45 4.71 1.23
CA LYS A 2 9.44 5.41 -0.06
C LYS A 2 8.76 4.54 -1.12
N PRO A 3 7.85 5.06 -1.95
CA PRO A 3 7.28 4.30 -3.04
C PRO A 3 8.36 3.95 -4.08
N LYS A 4 8.24 2.77 -4.68
CA LYS A 4 9.09 2.31 -5.78
C LYS A 4 8.49 2.74 -7.11
N ILE A 5 9.29 3.36 -7.97
CA ILE A 5 8.81 3.90 -9.25
C ILE A 5 9.65 3.38 -10.40
N PHE A 6 8.99 2.77 -11.37
CA PHE A 6 9.62 2.44 -12.65
C PHE A 6 9.57 3.65 -13.60
N ILE A 7 10.68 3.93 -14.30
CA ILE A 7 10.71 4.96 -15.34
C ILE A 7 11.20 4.37 -16.67
N GLY A 8 10.32 4.37 -17.66
CA GLY A 8 10.58 3.97 -19.03
C GLY A 8 10.76 5.17 -19.96
N SER A 9 11.62 5.03 -20.96
CA SER A 9 11.78 6.01 -22.03
C SER A 9 12.38 5.32 -23.25
N SER A 10 12.32 5.98 -24.40
CA SER A 10 13.15 5.59 -25.53
C SER A 10 14.64 5.74 -25.23
N SER A 11 15.47 4.95 -25.91
CA SER A 11 16.94 5.01 -25.86
C SER A 11 17.51 6.35 -26.31
N GLU A 12 16.77 7.12 -27.10
CA GLU A 12 17.20 8.42 -27.63
C GLU A 12 17.10 9.55 -26.59
N LYS A 13 16.42 9.32 -25.45
CA LYS A 13 16.08 10.37 -24.47
C LYS A 13 16.61 10.10 -23.08
N ILE A 14 17.77 9.45 -22.97
CA ILE A 14 18.45 9.15 -21.70
C ILE A 14 18.71 10.42 -20.87
N SER A 15 19.00 11.56 -21.51
CA SER A 15 19.20 12.84 -20.80
C SER A 15 17.93 13.31 -20.08
N LEU A 16 16.78 13.12 -20.72
CA LEU A 16 15.47 13.45 -20.16
C LEU A 16 15.10 12.51 -19.02
N LEU A 17 15.30 11.21 -19.22
CA LEU A 17 15.13 10.17 -18.20
C LEU A 17 15.92 10.50 -16.93
N LYS A 18 17.21 10.84 -17.06
CA LYS A 18 18.07 11.24 -15.95
C LYS A 18 17.53 12.48 -15.21
N LYS A 19 16.98 13.45 -15.95
CA LYS A 19 16.40 14.68 -15.39
C LYS A 19 15.12 14.40 -14.59
N VAL A 20 14.25 13.52 -15.10
CA VAL A 20 13.03 13.09 -14.38
C VAL A 20 13.43 12.29 -13.14
N LYS A 21 14.30 11.28 -13.27
CA LYS A 21 14.83 10.48 -12.16
C LYS A 21 15.40 11.35 -11.04
N LYS A 22 16.19 12.38 -11.36
CA LYS A 22 16.76 13.31 -10.35
C LYS A 22 15.69 14.05 -9.54
N GLN A 23 14.58 14.42 -10.16
CA GLN A 23 13.50 15.16 -9.49
C GLN A 23 12.66 14.29 -8.56
N LEU A 24 12.43 13.02 -8.90
CA LEU A 24 11.64 12.11 -8.07
C LEU A 24 12.44 11.39 -6.98
N LYS A 25 13.76 11.26 -7.13
CA LYS A 25 14.65 10.60 -6.14
C LYS A 25 14.45 11.02 -4.67
N PRO A 26 14.14 12.29 -4.34
CA PRO A 26 13.90 12.68 -2.95
C PRO A 26 12.71 11.94 -2.31
N ILE A 27 11.64 11.68 -3.07
CA ILE A 27 10.40 11.10 -2.55
C ILE A 27 10.27 9.60 -2.78
N ALA A 28 11.05 9.02 -3.71
CA ALA A 28 10.81 7.67 -4.21
C ALA A 28 12.10 6.90 -4.53
N ASP A 29 12.01 5.58 -4.49
CA ASP A 29 13.05 4.67 -4.94
C ASP A 29 12.86 4.38 -6.43
N ILE A 30 13.74 4.93 -7.26
CA ILE A 30 13.57 4.93 -8.71
C ILE A 30 14.34 3.79 -9.36
N VAL A 31 13.65 2.99 -10.18
CA VAL A 31 14.22 2.02 -11.12
C VAL A 31 13.99 2.53 -12.53
N ALA A 32 15.03 3.09 -13.16
CA ALA A 32 14.98 3.43 -14.57
C ALA A 32 15.28 2.20 -15.42
N TRP A 33 14.70 2.08 -16.61
CA TRP A 33 14.94 0.95 -17.52
C TRP A 33 16.44 0.74 -17.85
N THR A 34 17.27 1.79 -17.74
CA THR A 34 18.72 1.74 -17.94
C THR A 34 19.52 1.25 -16.73
N ASP A 35 18.90 1.05 -15.58
CA ASP A 35 19.58 0.62 -14.36
C ASP A 35 19.85 -0.90 -14.40
N GLU A 36 20.95 -1.33 -13.79
CA GLU A 36 21.40 -2.74 -13.81
C GLU A 36 20.37 -3.73 -13.26
N ASN A 37 19.50 -3.27 -12.36
CA ASN A 37 18.45 -4.07 -11.73
C ASN A 37 17.09 -4.01 -12.45
N ALA A 38 16.97 -3.25 -13.54
CA ALA A 38 15.72 -3.14 -14.29
C ALA A 38 15.46 -4.40 -15.14
N PHE A 39 16.50 -4.95 -15.77
CA PHE A 39 16.42 -6.12 -16.64
C PHE A 39 17.20 -7.30 -16.06
N THR A 40 16.58 -8.48 -16.09
CA THR A 40 17.20 -9.70 -15.58
C THR A 40 17.97 -10.40 -16.70
N LEU A 41 19.22 -10.78 -16.43
CA LEU A 41 20.02 -11.57 -17.38
C LEU A 41 19.29 -12.87 -17.76
N ASN A 42 19.44 -13.29 -19.01
CA ASN A 42 18.79 -14.49 -19.57
C ASN A 42 17.25 -14.48 -19.49
N ARG A 43 16.64 -13.30 -19.42
CA ARG A 43 15.18 -13.11 -19.54
C ARG A 43 14.85 -12.19 -20.69
N SER A 44 13.63 -12.31 -21.22
CA SER A 44 13.17 -11.38 -22.24
C SER A 44 12.95 -9.98 -21.64
N ALA A 45 12.94 -8.97 -22.51
CA ALA A 45 12.59 -7.61 -22.09
C ALA A 45 11.16 -7.55 -21.51
N LEU A 46 10.22 -8.29 -22.11
CA LEU A 46 8.84 -8.39 -21.64
C LEU A 46 8.77 -9.02 -20.24
N ASP A 47 9.48 -10.11 -19.98
CA ASP A 47 9.51 -10.73 -18.64
C ASP A 47 9.99 -9.75 -17.58
N SER A 48 11.02 -8.96 -17.91
CA SER A 48 11.56 -7.95 -17.01
C SER A 48 10.57 -6.81 -16.77
N LEU A 49 9.88 -6.33 -17.81
CA LEU A 49 8.85 -5.30 -17.68
C LEU A 49 7.65 -5.80 -16.85
N VAL A 50 7.18 -7.02 -17.07
CA VAL A 50 6.11 -7.64 -16.26
C VAL A 50 6.55 -7.74 -14.80
N LYS A 51 7.81 -8.13 -14.55
CA LYS A 51 8.37 -8.14 -13.20
C LYS A 51 8.33 -6.73 -12.59
N GLN A 52 8.84 -5.72 -13.29
CA GLN A 52 8.85 -4.33 -12.81
C GLN A 52 7.44 -3.80 -12.55
N ALA A 53 6.47 -4.14 -13.40
CA ALA A 53 5.07 -3.78 -13.23
C ALA A 53 4.45 -4.39 -11.97
N ARG A 54 4.84 -5.61 -11.58
CA ARG A 54 4.36 -6.22 -10.32
C ARG A 54 4.93 -5.58 -9.06
N VAL A 55 6.21 -5.19 -9.11
CA VAL A 55 6.96 -4.75 -7.91
C VAL A 55 6.98 -3.23 -7.73
N SER A 56 6.61 -2.46 -8.75
CA SER A 56 6.56 -0.99 -8.67
C SER A 56 5.23 -0.52 -8.12
N ASP A 57 5.25 0.59 -7.39
CA ASP A 57 4.06 1.26 -6.88
C ASP A 57 3.53 2.27 -7.88
N PHE A 58 4.42 2.90 -8.65
CA PHE A 58 4.09 3.82 -9.72
C PHE A 58 4.95 3.57 -10.96
N ALA A 59 4.49 4.05 -12.10
CA ALA A 59 5.26 4.02 -13.34
C ALA A 59 5.16 5.35 -14.08
N ILE A 60 6.26 5.76 -14.70
CA ILE A 60 6.32 6.96 -15.54
C ILE A 60 6.93 6.56 -16.87
N LEU A 61 6.16 6.69 -17.95
CA LEU A 61 6.61 6.41 -19.31
C LEU A 61 6.79 7.74 -20.04
N ILE A 62 7.99 7.96 -20.57
CA ILE A 62 8.34 9.20 -21.27
C ILE A 62 8.21 8.97 -22.77
N ALA A 63 7.18 9.57 -23.38
CA ALA A 63 6.89 9.52 -24.79
C ALA A 63 7.44 10.76 -25.50
N THR A 64 8.30 10.55 -26.50
CA THR A 64 8.95 11.62 -27.29
C THR A 64 8.85 11.35 -28.77
N LYS A 65 9.08 12.39 -29.58
CA LYS A 65 8.95 12.41 -31.04
C LYS A 65 10.09 11.66 -31.76
N ASP A 66 10.24 10.38 -31.45
CA ASP A 66 11.37 9.59 -31.93
C ASP A 66 11.06 8.89 -33.27
N ASP A 67 9.79 8.56 -33.51
CA ASP A 67 9.36 7.93 -34.76
C ASP A 67 8.59 8.90 -35.66
N ILE A 68 8.80 8.78 -36.96
CA ILE A 68 8.06 9.52 -37.99
C ILE A 68 7.10 8.56 -38.69
N ILE A 69 5.81 8.71 -38.45
CA ILE A 69 4.77 7.98 -39.15
C ILE A 69 4.48 8.71 -40.46
N LYS A 70 4.69 8.01 -41.58
CA LYS A 70 4.18 8.42 -42.88
C LYS A 70 2.80 7.81 -43.06
N ILE A 71 1.79 8.63 -43.33
CA ILE A 71 0.42 8.18 -43.66
C ILE A 71 0.29 8.28 -45.19
N PRO A 72 0.55 7.20 -45.95
CA PRO A 72 0.62 7.27 -47.41
C PRO A 72 -0.71 7.69 -48.02
N SER A 73 -1.81 7.27 -47.41
CA SER A 73 -3.18 7.59 -47.83
C SER A 73 -3.56 9.07 -47.69
N ARG A 74 -2.79 9.87 -46.94
CA ARG A 74 -3.06 11.30 -46.71
C ARG A 74 -1.89 12.22 -47.06
N SER A 75 -0.78 11.67 -47.59
CA SER A 75 0.46 12.41 -47.85
C SER A 75 0.94 13.25 -46.65
N LEU A 76 0.69 12.78 -45.42
CA LEU A 76 1.04 13.47 -44.18
C LEU A 76 2.16 12.73 -43.46
N THR A 77 3.09 13.48 -42.88
CA THR A 77 4.10 12.97 -41.94
C THR A 77 3.79 13.47 -40.54
N LYS A 78 3.71 12.57 -39.57
CA LYS A 78 3.50 12.89 -38.16
C LYS A 78 4.64 12.35 -37.32
N GLN A 79 4.91 13.02 -36.21
CA GLN A 79 5.84 12.53 -35.20
C GLN A 79 5.05 11.82 -34.09
N ALA A 80 5.40 10.58 -33.83
CA ALA A 80 4.72 9.69 -32.89
C ALA A 80 5.72 9.14 -31.87
N PRO A 81 5.24 8.66 -30.71
CA PRO A 81 6.11 7.93 -29.80
C PRO A 81 6.48 6.59 -30.43
N ARG A 82 7.60 6.03 -29.99
CA ARG A 82 7.90 4.62 -30.28
C ARG A 82 6.75 3.74 -29.80
N ASP A 83 6.32 2.81 -30.65
CA ASP A 83 5.23 1.88 -30.36
C ASP A 83 5.42 1.15 -29.01
N ASN A 84 6.67 0.77 -28.71
CA ASN A 84 7.01 0.12 -27.44
C ASN A 84 6.67 0.96 -26.21
N ILE A 85 6.76 2.30 -26.26
CA ILE A 85 6.46 3.17 -25.11
C ILE A 85 4.96 3.17 -24.81
N ILE A 86 4.12 3.12 -25.85
CA ILE A 86 2.67 3.00 -25.68
C ILE A 86 2.32 1.62 -25.13
N PHE A 87 2.94 0.56 -25.66
CA PHE A 87 2.76 -0.79 -25.14
C PHE A 87 3.17 -0.90 -23.66
N GLU A 88 4.35 -0.40 -23.30
CA GLU A 88 4.84 -0.35 -21.93
C GLU A 88 3.87 0.44 -21.03
N PHE A 89 3.40 1.61 -21.48
CA PHE A 89 2.41 2.39 -20.74
C PHE A 89 1.12 1.58 -20.50
N GLY A 90 0.58 0.91 -21.52
CA GLY A 90 -0.57 0.03 -21.39
C GLY A 90 -0.35 -1.13 -20.40
N LEU A 91 0.83 -1.75 -20.44
CA LEU A 91 1.23 -2.81 -19.50
C LEU A 91 1.21 -2.31 -18.06
N PHE A 92 1.79 -1.15 -17.79
CA PHE A 92 1.79 -0.57 -16.44
C PHE A 92 0.39 -0.09 -16.01
N LEU A 93 -0.37 0.56 -16.90
CA LEU A 93 -1.77 0.94 -16.61
C LEU A 93 -2.60 -0.26 -16.15
N GLY A 94 -2.47 -1.40 -16.84
CA GLY A 94 -3.20 -2.62 -16.50
C GLY A 94 -2.71 -3.33 -15.23
N ALA A 95 -1.42 -3.19 -14.90
CA ALA A 95 -0.81 -3.88 -13.76
C ALA A 95 -0.90 -3.10 -12.43
N ILE A 96 -0.72 -1.78 -12.48
CA ILE A 96 -0.65 -0.91 -11.27
C ILE A 96 -1.77 0.14 -11.17
N SER A 97 -2.67 0.23 -12.16
CA SER A 97 -3.84 1.12 -12.24
C SER A 97 -3.65 2.49 -12.91
N LEU A 98 -4.79 3.11 -13.27
CA LEU A 98 -4.88 4.42 -13.93
C LEU A 98 -4.37 5.58 -13.05
N ASP A 99 -4.45 5.43 -11.73
CA ASP A 99 -4.03 6.45 -10.77
C ASP A 99 -2.50 6.42 -10.51
N ARG A 100 -1.82 5.36 -10.97
CA ARG A 100 -0.41 5.08 -10.63
C ARG A 100 0.53 4.96 -11.82
N ALA A 101 0.00 4.79 -13.03
CA ALA A 101 0.78 4.84 -14.26
C ALA A 101 0.59 6.19 -14.97
N TYR A 102 1.70 6.90 -15.20
CA TYR A 102 1.71 8.20 -15.84
C TYR A 102 2.40 8.16 -17.20
N LEU A 103 1.78 8.76 -18.21
CA LEU A 103 2.42 9.05 -19.48
C LEU A 103 2.85 10.52 -19.50
N LEU A 104 4.14 10.76 -19.70
CA LEU A 104 4.73 12.08 -19.86
C LEU A 104 5.07 12.26 -21.34
N ALA A 105 4.21 12.95 -22.08
CA ALA A 105 4.25 13.03 -23.54
C ALA A 105 4.81 14.37 -24.03
N GLU A 106 5.74 14.34 -24.97
CA GLU A 106 6.31 15.54 -25.56
C GLU A 106 5.24 16.33 -26.33
N ASP A 107 5.25 17.66 -26.15
CA ASP A 107 4.20 18.52 -26.68
C ASP A 107 4.07 18.42 -28.21
N GLY A 108 2.85 18.20 -28.70
CA GLY A 108 2.54 18.03 -30.12
C GLY A 108 2.94 16.67 -30.71
N ILE A 109 3.10 15.63 -29.89
CA ILE A 109 3.23 14.24 -30.36
C ILE A 109 1.85 13.65 -30.72
N ASP A 110 1.77 12.84 -31.78
CA ASP A 110 0.54 12.13 -32.14
C ASP A 110 0.41 10.88 -31.27
N LEU A 111 -0.49 10.90 -30.30
CA LEU A 111 -0.81 9.74 -29.47
C LEU A 111 -1.90 8.87 -30.13
N PRO A 112 -1.95 7.57 -29.83
CA PRO A 112 -3.03 6.69 -30.29
C PRO A 112 -4.41 7.22 -29.90
N SER A 113 -5.40 7.02 -30.78
CA SER A 113 -6.76 7.51 -30.57
C SER A 113 -7.44 6.93 -29.34
N ASP A 114 -7.03 5.76 -28.88
CA ASP A 114 -7.52 5.15 -27.62
C ASP A 114 -7.15 5.98 -26.38
N LEU A 115 -6.14 6.85 -26.49
CA LEU A 115 -5.77 7.81 -25.44
C LEU A 115 -6.52 9.15 -25.56
N ASN A 116 -7.37 9.33 -26.58
CA ASN A 116 -8.17 10.56 -26.70
C ASN A 116 -9.19 10.64 -25.56
N GLY A 117 -9.18 11.78 -24.86
CA GLY A 117 -10.03 12.00 -23.68
C GLY A 117 -9.38 11.59 -22.36
N ILE A 118 -8.23 10.89 -22.38
CA ILE A 118 -7.41 10.66 -21.20
C ILE A 118 -6.50 11.89 -21.00
N THR A 119 -6.50 12.46 -19.80
CA THR A 119 -5.61 13.58 -19.49
C THR A 119 -4.17 13.07 -19.32
N VAL A 120 -3.36 13.25 -20.36
CA VAL A 120 -1.92 12.94 -20.36
C VAL A 120 -1.11 14.18 -20.01
N LEU A 121 0.01 14.01 -19.31
CA LEU A 121 0.90 15.12 -18.98
C LEU A 121 1.74 15.49 -20.21
N SER A 122 1.32 16.53 -20.94
CA SER A 122 2.15 17.13 -21.99
C SER A 122 3.33 17.89 -21.38
N PHE A 123 4.53 17.75 -21.95
CA PHE A 123 5.71 18.47 -21.53
C PHE A 123 6.52 19.10 -22.67
N THR A 124 7.24 20.16 -22.33
CA THR A 124 8.30 20.75 -23.16
C THR A 124 9.59 20.94 -22.35
N THR A 125 10.70 21.09 -23.06
CA THR A 125 12.02 21.42 -22.48
C THR A 125 12.27 22.93 -22.39
N ASN A 126 11.40 23.77 -22.96
CA ASN A 126 11.48 25.23 -22.85
C ASN A 126 11.14 25.70 -21.41
N PRO A 127 12.08 26.31 -20.67
CA PRO A 127 11.86 26.74 -19.28
C PRO A 127 10.75 27.78 -19.10
N LYS A 128 10.46 28.58 -20.15
CA LYS A 128 9.45 29.65 -20.10
C LYS A 128 8.02 29.11 -20.26
N SER A 129 7.85 27.90 -20.74
CA SER A 129 6.52 27.33 -21.01
C SER A 129 5.80 26.90 -19.74
N TYR A 130 4.46 26.92 -19.78
CA TYR A 130 3.62 26.48 -18.67
C TYR A 130 3.77 24.97 -18.41
N ASN A 131 3.95 24.18 -19.48
CA ASN A 131 4.16 22.73 -19.47
C ASN A 131 5.64 22.33 -19.41
N PHE A 132 6.53 23.18 -18.88
CA PHE A 132 7.93 22.79 -18.69
C PHE A 132 8.06 21.52 -17.84
N ILE A 133 8.91 20.58 -18.25
CA ILE A 133 9.03 19.26 -17.64
C ILE A 133 9.18 19.27 -16.11
N ASN A 134 9.86 20.26 -15.52
CA ASN A 134 10.00 20.33 -14.06
C ASN A 134 8.66 20.59 -13.36
N LYS A 135 7.77 21.36 -13.99
CA LYS A 135 6.41 21.59 -13.48
C LYS A 135 5.59 20.31 -13.56
N GLN A 136 5.74 19.55 -14.65
CA GLN A 136 5.07 18.26 -14.81
C GLN A 136 5.56 17.23 -13.77
N CYS A 137 6.86 17.15 -13.51
CA CYS A 137 7.40 16.32 -12.43
C CYS A 137 6.80 16.67 -11.06
N ARG A 138 6.56 17.96 -10.76
CA ARG A 138 5.92 18.39 -9.51
C ARG A 138 4.47 17.92 -9.40
N ILE A 139 3.72 17.96 -10.50
CA ILE A 139 2.34 17.45 -10.53
C ILE A 139 2.35 15.94 -10.23
N ILE A 140 3.25 15.18 -10.87
CA ILE A 140 3.41 13.74 -10.60
C ILE A 140 3.79 13.48 -9.13
N ILE A 141 4.75 14.23 -8.58
CA ILE A 141 5.16 14.12 -7.17
C ILE A 141 3.97 14.32 -6.22
N ASN A 142 3.16 15.35 -6.45
CA ASN A 142 1.99 15.63 -5.61
C ASN A 142 0.96 14.49 -5.68
N ASN A 143 0.73 13.94 -6.88
CA ASN A 143 -0.16 12.79 -7.04
C ASN A 143 0.38 11.54 -6.36
N ILE A 144 1.68 11.25 -6.49
CA ILE A 144 2.32 10.12 -5.80
C ILE A 144 2.13 10.24 -4.29
N ILE A 145 2.40 11.40 -3.70
CA ILE A 145 2.22 11.63 -2.26
C ILE A 145 0.77 11.38 -1.87
N LYS A 146 -0.18 12.00 -2.59
CA LYS A 146 -1.62 11.84 -2.34
C LYS A 146 -2.07 10.38 -2.39
N PHE A 147 -1.67 9.64 -3.43
CA PHE A 147 -2.09 8.25 -3.61
C PHE A 147 -1.31 7.25 -2.73
N SER A 148 -0.14 7.61 -2.21
CA SER A 148 0.59 6.77 -1.25
C SER A 148 -0.10 6.71 0.13
N GLU A 149 -0.95 7.69 0.45
CA GLU A 149 -1.71 7.75 1.70
C GLU A 149 -3.06 7.02 1.61
N GLN A 150 -3.46 6.57 0.42
CA GLN A 150 -4.76 5.94 0.17
C GLN A 150 -4.65 4.42 0.10
N GLY A 151 -5.71 3.74 0.55
CA GLY A 151 -5.86 2.31 0.36
C GLY A 151 -6.34 1.97 -1.05
N GLU A 152 -5.70 1.01 -1.73
CA GLU A 152 -6.08 0.56 -3.08
C GLU A 152 -6.58 -0.89 -3.07
N LEU A 153 -7.54 -1.21 -3.94
CA LEU A 153 -7.89 -2.60 -4.25
C LEU A 153 -6.83 -3.19 -5.19
N GLY A 154 -5.80 -3.81 -4.60
CA GLY A 154 -4.76 -4.51 -5.33
C GLY A 154 -5.05 -6.00 -5.54
N PHE A 155 -4.16 -6.67 -6.28
CA PHE A 155 -4.18 -8.13 -6.46
C PHE A 155 -3.96 -8.90 -5.14
N VAL A 156 -3.21 -8.31 -4.22
CA VAL A 156 -3.09 -8.83 -2.85
C VAL A 156 -4.27 -8.29 -2.04
N PRO A 157 -5.04 -9.15 -1.34
CA PRO A 157 -6.33 -8.77 -0.77
C PRO A 157 -6.23 -7.93 0.51
N SER A 158 -5.14 -7.19 0.75
CA SER A 158 -4.89 -6.42 1.97
C SER A 158 -6.06 -5.49 2.35
N THR A 159 -6.64 -4.79 1.37
CA THR A 159 -7.83 -3.95 1.57
C THR A 159 -9.05 -4.74 2.02
N ALA A 160 -9.36 -5.85 1.35
CA ALA A 160 -10.51 -6.69 1.71
C ALA A 160 -10.33 -7.32 3.11
N LEU A 161 -9.09 -7.72 3.45
CA LEU A 161 -8.75 -8.25 4.77
C LEU A 161 -8.93 -7.19 5.86
N ALA A 162 -8.49 -5.94 5.62
CA ALA A 162 -8.66 -4.84 6.57
C ALA A 162 -10.15 -4.50 6.81
N ILE A 163 -10.94 -4.43 5.72
CA ILE A 163 -12.40 -4.23 5.80
C ILE A 163 -13.07 -5.37 6.57
N GLY A 164 -12.68 -6.61 6.28
CA GLY A 164 -13.20 -7.80 6.95
C GLY A 164 -12.89 -7.78 8.45
N TYR A 165 -11.65 -7.52 8.82
CA TYR A 165 -11.20 -7.42 10.21
C TYR A 165 -11.92 -6.29 10.96
N TYR A 166 -12.04 -5.11 10.34
CA TYR A 166 -12.76 -3.99 10.94
C TYR A 166 -14.22 -4.33 11.25
N ASN A 167 -14.97 -4.83 10.25
CA ASN A 167 -16.40 -5.09 10.39
C ASN A 167 -16.69 -6.30 11.29
N SER A 168 -15.84 -7.32 11.24
CA SER A 168 -16.11 -8.60 11.92
C SER A 168 -15.64 -8.62 13.36
N TYR A 169 -14.62 -7.82 13.70
CA TYR A 169 -14.00 -7.78 15.02
C TYR A 169 -13.99 -6.39 15.63
N ILE A 170 -13.19 -5.46 15.10
CA ILE A 170 -12.94 -4.13 15.74
C ILE A 170 -14.24 -3.40 16.05
N LYS A 171 -15.11 -3.23 15.05
CA LYS A 171 -16.36 -2.50 15.20
C LYS A 171 -17.26 -3.13 16.27
N ARG A 172 -17.43 -4.46 16.21
CA ARG A 172 -18.31 -5.20 17.14
C ARG A 172 -17.77 -5.18 18.56
N LEU A 173 -16.45 -5.35 18.72
CA LEU A 173 -15.79 -5.29 20.02
C LEU A 173 -15.93 -3.90 20.63
N CYS A 174 -15.65 -2.84 19.89
CA CYS A 174 -15.77 -1.47 20.38
C CYS A 174 -17.22 -1.07 20.70
N GLU A 175 -18.20 -1.50 19.89
CA GLU A 175 -19.63 -1.32 20.20
C GLU A 175 -20.02 -2.00 21.51
N GLU A 176 -19.52 -3.20 21.76
CA GLU A 176 -19.81 -3.92 23.00
C GLU A 176 -19.13 -3.24 24.20
N LEU A 177 -17.84 -2.95 24.09
CA LEU A 177 -17.04 -2.31 25.13
C LEU A 177 -17.57 -0.91 25.48
N GLY A 178 -18.12 -0.17 24.52
CA GLY A 178 -18.76 1.11 24.76
C GLY A 178 -20.07 1.02 25.56
N THR A 179 -20.67 -0.16 25.67
CA THR A 179 -21.93 -0.37 26.42
C THR A 179 -21.74 -0.99 27.80
N ILE A 180 -20.61 -1.66 28.04
CA ILE A 180 -20.36 -2.36 29.30
C ILE A 180 -19.51 -1.49 30.24
N LYS A 181 -19.75 -1.62 31.55
CA LYS A 181 -18.97 -0.93 32.59
C LYS A 181 -18.00 -1.86 33.32
N LYS A 182 -18.04 -3.15 32.98
CA LYS A 182 -17.31 -4.21 33.66
C LYS A 182 -16.85 -5.26 32.65
N ILE A 183 -15.71 -5.87 32.92
CA ILE A 183 -15.18 -7.06 32.22
C ILE A 183 -14.86 -8.15 33.23
N ILE A 184 -14.63 -9.36 32.74
CA ILE A 184 -14.12 -10.48 33.53
C ILE A 184 -12.60 -10.52 33.40
N TYR A 185 -11.90 -10.48 34.53
CA TYR A 185 -10.46 -10.61 34.65
C TYR A 185 -10.13 -11.51 35.85
N ASN A 186 -9.35 -12.58 35.64
CA ASN A 186 -9.07 -13.61 36.66
C ASN A 186 -10.34 -14.09 37.39
N ASP A 187 -11.40 -14.42 36.63
CA ASP A 187 -12.71 -14.85 37.15
C ASP A 187 -13.43 -13.83 38.05
N ASN A 188 -12.95 -12.58 38.10
CA ASN A 188 -13.53 -11.50 38.86
C ASN A 188 -14.07 -10.39 37.95
N GLU A 189 -15.14 -9.73 38.38
CA GLU A 189 -15.64 -8.53 37.70
C GLU A 189 -14.75 -7.33 38.00
N LEU A 190 -14.23 -6.69 36.96
CA LEU A 190 -13.42 -5.49 37.04
C LEU A 190 -14.20 -4.30 36.47
N GLN A 191 -14.35 -3.24 37.25
CA GLN A 191 -15.04 -2.02 36.81
C GLN A 191 -14.11 -1.12 35.98
N LEU A 192 -14.65 -0.55 34.91
CA LEU A 192 -13.87 0.18 33.91
C LEU A 192 -14.07 1.69 34.04
N ASN A 193 -12.97 2.42 33.86
CA ASN A 193 -12.92 3.88 33.73
C ASN A 193 -12.73 4.29 32.27
N SER A 194 -11.71 3.73 31.60
CA SER A 194 -11.48 3.91 30.17
C SER A 194 -10.94 2.64 29.52
N ILE A 195 -11.17 2.51 28.20
CA ILE A 195 -10.76 1.36 27.41
C ILE A 195 -10.16 1.88 26.11
N LYS A 196 -8.97 1.38 25.77
CA LYS A 196 -8.35 1.57 24.46
C LYS A 196 -8.09 0.23 23.81
N LEU A 197 -8.07 0.19 22.49
CA LEU A 197 -7.70 -0.96 21.69
C LEU A 197 -6.49 -0.57 20.84
N ASN A 198 -5.39 -1.30 20.99
CA ASN A 198 -4.18 -1.14 20.19
C ASN A 198 -4.07 -2.33 19.24
N VAL A 199 -4.26 -2.07 17.95
CA VAL A 199 -4.06 -3.04 16.88
C VAL A 199 -2.59 -3.00 16.47
N ILE A 200 -1.89 -4.10 16.68
CA ILE A 200 -0.46 -4.22 16.43
C ILE A 200 -0.24 -4.84 15.05
N LEU A 201 0.53 -4.16 14.21
CA LEU A 201 0.99 -4.69 12.93
C LEU A 201 2.51 -4.91 12.97
N PRO A 202 2.99 -6.14 12.71
CA PRO A 202 4.42 -6.45 12.73
C PRO A 202 5.17 -5.72 11.59
N GLU A 203 6.49 -5.56 11.73
CA GLU A 203 7.33 -5.06 10.62
C GLU A 203 7.39 -6.04 9.45
N VAL A 204 7.39 -7.34 9.74
CA VAL A 204 7.51 -8.43 8.76
C VAL A 204 6.58 -9.58 9.14
N ILE A 205 6.13 -10.33 8.14
CA ILE A 205 5.41 -11.59 8.33
C ILE A 205 6.44 -12.71 8.14
N ASP A 206 7.01 -13.19 9.23
CA ASP A 206 8.00 -14.27 9.18
C ASP A 206 7.38 -15.63 8.81
N GLU A 207 8.23 -16.65 8.68
CA GLU A 207 7.80 -18.00 8.29
C GLU A 207 6.90 -18.69 9.33
N THR A 208 6.99 -18.28 10.60
CA THR A 208 6.15 -18.79 11.69
C THR A 208 4.77 -18.12 11.72
N GLY A 209 4.68 -16.95 11.09
CA GLY A 209 3.46 -16.20 10.90
C GLY A 209 3.06 -15.38 12.12
N VAL A 210 1.93 -14.72 11.97
CA VAL A 210 1.47 -13.65 12.86
C VAL A 210 1.03 -14.18 14.24
N ILE A 211 0.67 -15.46 14.34
CA ILE A 211 0.25 -16.09 15.60
C ILE A 211 1.43 -16.18 16.56
N ASP A 212 2.59 -16.64 16.07
CA ASP A 212 3.78 -16.77 16.91
C ASP A 212 4.36 -15.40 17.27
N PHE A 213 4.30 -14.43 16.35
CA PHE A 213 4.55 -13.02 16.66
C PHE A 213 3.67 -12.54 17.83
N PHE A 214 2.36 -12.80 17.79
CA PHE A 214 1.45 -12.35 18.84
C PHE A 214 1.69 -13.07 20.17
N ASN A 215 1.99 -14.37 20.14
CA ASN A 215 2.37 -15.14 21.33
C ASN A 215 3.62 -14.53 21.99
N ARG A 216 4.63 -14.19 21.18
CA ARG A 216 5.84 -13.52 21.68
C ARG A 216 5.52 -12.13 22.22
N PHE A 217 4.63 -11.38 21.57
CA PHE A 217 4.17 -10.07 22.04
C PHE A 217 3.53 -10.16 23.43
N ILE A 218 2.63 -11.13 23.61
CA ILE A 218 1.95 -11.42 24.88
C ILE A 218 2.96 -11.70 25.98
N ILE A 219 3.95 -12.56 25.72
CA ILE A 219 4.99 -12.92 26.69
C ILE A 219 5.84 -11.69 27.05
N THR A 220 6.33 -10.96 26.06
CA THR A 220 7.20 -9.79 26.25
C THR A 220 6.51 -8.67 27.02
N ARG A 221 5.24 -8.39 26.70
CA ARG A 221 4.44 -7.36 27.37
C ARG A 221 3.75 -7.84 28.65
N LYS A 222 3.84 -9.14 28.97
CA LYS A 222 3.15 -9.80 30.10
C LYS A 222 1.63 -9.57 30.08
N LEU A 223 1.05 -9.66 28.88
CA LEU A 223 -0.40 -9.45 28.71
C LEU A 223 -1.19 -10.59 29.34
N VAL A 224 -2.37 -10.24 29.86
CA VAL A 224 -3.29 -11.17 30.51
C VAL A 224 -4.59 -11.26 29.72
N THR A 225 -5.30 -12.38 29.87
CA THR A 225 -6.59 -12.58 29.19
C THR A 225 -7.71 -11.92 30.00
N ALA A 226 -8.63 -11.26 29.30
CA ALA A 226 -9.89 -10.79 29.84
C ALA A 226 -11.02 -11.09 28.84
N SER A 227 -12.26 -11.00 29.30
CA SER A 227 -13.43 -11.13 28.43
C SER A 227 -14.55 -10.16 28.76
N THR A 228 -15.45 -9.95 27.80
CA THR A 228 -16.73 -9.32 28.09
C THR A 228 -17.62 -10.27 28.93
N LEU A 229 -18.61 -9.71 29.60
CA LEU A 229 -19.66 -10.47 30.28
C LEU A 229 -20.55 -11.14 29.22
N GLU A 230 -20.94 -12.40 29.42
CA GLU A 230 -21.96 -13.03 28.57
C GLU A 230 -23.27 -12.22 28.65
N LYS A 231 -23.67 -11.61 27.53
CA LYS A 231 -25.00 -11.00 27.43
C LYS A 231 -26.01 -12.09 27.13
N ASP A 232 -26.96 -12.27 28.05
CA ASP A 232 -28.27 -12.90 27.87
C ASP A 232 -28.27 -14.19 27.01
N PRO A 233 -28.46 -15.39 27.60
CA PRO A 233 -28.51 -16.66 26.89
C PRO A 233 -29.48 -16.72 25.69
N SER A 234 -30.46 -15.81 25.63
CA SER A 234 -31.43 -15.70 24.54
C SER A 234 -30.93 -14.95 23.30
N LYS A 235 -29.89 -14.12 23.45
CA LYS A 235 -29.18 -13.49 22.33
C LYS A 235 -27.91 -14.30 22.06
N ARG A 236 -27.67 -14.64 20.80
CA ARG A 236 -26.48 -15.38 20.33
C ARG A 236 -25.20 -14.52 20.43
N SER A 237 -24.90 -14.03 21.62
CA SER A 237 -23.89 -13.03 21.94
C SER A 237 -22.76 -13.72 22.70
N SER A 238 -21.85 -14.39 21.98
CA SER A 238 -20.64 -14.97 22.58
C SER A 238 -19.77 -13.85 23.17
N ALA A 239 -19.20 -14.09 24.35
CA ALA A 239 -18.24 -13.18 24.96
C ALA A 239 -17.03 -12.98 24.05
N PHE A 240 -16.52 -11.74 24.00
CA PHE A 240 -15.24 -11.46 23.35
C PHE A 240 -14.11 -11.75 24.33
N TYR A 241 -13.12 -12.52 23.89
CA TYR A 241 -11.88 -12.76 24.61
C TYR A 241 -10.77 -11.94 23.99
N PHE A 242 -10.00 -11.25 24.82
CA PHE A 242 -8.96 -10.34 24.36
C PHE A 242 -7.80 -10.25 25.37
N LYS A 243 -6.68 -9.67 24.93
CA LYS A 243 -5.47 -9.50 25.74
C LYS A 243 -5.36 -8.08 26.24
N ILE A 244 -5.05 -7.89 27.52
CA ILE A 244 -4.88 -6.57 28.13
C ILE A 244 -3.55 -6.46 28.87
N ASP A 245 -3.09 -5.23 29.07
CA ASP A 245 -2.09 -4.95 30.12
C ASP A 245 -2.65 -5.33 31.50
N ILE A 246 -1.74 -5.55 32.46
CA ILE A 246 -2.14 -5.73 33.87
C ILE A 246 -2.92 -4.47 34.29
N PRO A 247 -4.20 -4.61 34.70
CA PRO A 247 -5.05 -3.46 35.00
C PRO A 247 -4.45 -2.57 36.09
N THR A 248 -4.45 -1.26 35.86
CA THR A 248 -4.10 -0.27 36.87
C THR A 248 -5.37 0.39 37.39
N LEU A 249 -5.54 0.41 38.71
CA LEU A 249 -6.70 0.99 39.36
C LEU A 249 -6.44 2.46 39.67
N ASN A 250 -7.41 3.31 39.37
CA ASN A 250 -7.44 4.68 39.81
C ASN A 250 -7.91 4.79 41.28
N SER A 251 -7.92 6.02 41.81
CA SER A 251 -8.33 6.29 43.20
C SER A 251 -9.75 5.85 43.55
N ASP A 252 -10.63 5.67 42.56
CA ASP A 252 -12.02 5.21 42.72
C ASP A 252 -12.17 3.69 42.57
N GLY A 253 -11.07 2.93 42.45
CA GLY A 253 -11.09 1.50 42.11
C GLY A 253 -11.49 1.19 40.67
N LYS A 254 -11.56 2.23 39.83
CA LYS A 254 -11.74 2.27 38.37
C LYS A 254 -10.53 1.72 37.60
N ALA A 255 -10.65 0.74 36.71
CA ALA A 255 -9.52 0.33 35.86
C ALA A 255 -9.47 1.08 34.52
N ASP A 256 -8.29 1.57 34.16
CA ASP A 256 -7.97 1.96 32.79
C ASP A 256 -7.26 0.79 32.10
N ILE A 257 -7.80 0.33 30.97
CA ILE A 257 -7.27 -0.85 30.27
C ILE A 257 -6.91 -0.53 28.81
N THR A 258 -5.82 -1.15 28.35
CA THR A 258 -5.47 -1.21 26.93
C THR A 258 -5.58 -2.65 26.48
N ILE A 259 -6.42 -2.89 25.48
CA ILE A 259 -6.59 -4.15 24.78
C ILE A 259 -5.58 -4.21 23.63
N TYR A 260 -4.98 -5.37 23.40
CA TYR A 260 -4.06 -5.62 22.31
C TYR A 260 -4.59 -6.73 21.42
N ASP A 261 -4.50 -6.52 20.11
CA ASP A 261 -4.83 -7.52 19.11
C ASP A 261 -3.86 -7.43 17.94
N VAL A 262 -3.56 -8.58 17.33
CA VAL A 262 -2.80 -8.65 16.09
C VAL A 262 -3.71 -9.34 15.06
N PRO A 263 -4.04 -8.69 13.93
CA PRO A 263 -4.99 -9.23 12.97
C PRO A 263 -4.40 -10.45 12.25
N SER A 264 -4.81 -11.65 12.65
CA SER A 264 -4.35 -12.91 12.05
C SER A 264 -4.61 -13.01 10.54
N THR A 265 -5.59 -12.25 10.02
CA THR A 265 -5.91 -12.12 8.60
C THR A 265 -4.72 -11.66 7.76
N ILE A 266 -3.75 -10.95 8.33
CA ILE A 266 -2.56 -10.50 7.58
C ILE A 266 -1.64 -11.65 7.18
N ASN A 267 -1.75 -12.85 7.78
CA ASN A 267 -1.05 -14.05 7.29
C ASN A 267 -1.37 -14.34 5.81
N THR A 268 -2.59 -14.05 5.37
CA THR A 268 -3.00 -14.23 3.98
C THR A 268 -2.21 -13.33 3.02
N ILE A 269 -1.68 -12.19 3.48
CA ILE A 269 -0.78 -11.34 2.68
C ILE A 269 0.50 -12.11 2.34
N GLY A 270 1.15 -12.71 3.34
CA GLY A 270 2.37 -13.50 3.16
C GLY A 270 2.17 -14.65 2.16
N GLU A 271 1.10 -15.44 2.35
CA GLU A 271 0.75 -16.56 1.47
C GLU A 271 0.42 -16.13 0.04
N THR A 272 -0.40 -15.08 -0.13
CA THR A 272 -0.77 -14.59 -1.46
C THR A 272 0.44 -14.05 -2.20
N LEU A 273 1.30 -13.32 -1.50
CA LEU A 273 2.52 -12.82 -2.09
C LEU A 273 3.39 -13.99 -2.60
N LYS A 274 3.48 -15.13 -1.90
CA LYS A 274 4.30 -16.29 -2.34
C LYS A 274 3.86 -16.79 -3.73
N ILE A 275 2.56 -16.73 -4.01
CA ILE A 275 1.97 -17.09 -5.31
C ILE A 275 2.22 -15.98 -6.34
N TYR A 276 2.04 -14.71 -5.95
CA TYR A 276 2.15 -13.55 -6.83
C TYR A 276 3.59 -13.29 -7.32
N TYR A 277 4.57 -13.45 -6.42
CA TYR A 277 5.99 -13.26 -6.67
C TYR A 277 6.78 -14.43 -6.05
N PRO A 278 6.85 -15.59 -6.75
CA PRO A 278 7.52 -16.77 -6.25
C PRO A 278 9.04 -16.61 -6.28
N LEU A 279 9.70 -16.88 -5.16
CA LEU A 279 11.15 -16.89 -5.06
C LEU A 279 11.70 -18.25 -5.50
N ARG A 280 12.79 -18.24 -6.27
CA ARG A 280 13.54 -19.45 -6.68
C ARG A 280 14.80 -19.67 -5.86
N THR A 281 15.09 -18.77 -4.94
CA THR A 281 16.30 -18.73 -4.12
C THR A 281 15.91 -18.51 -2.68
N ILE A 282 16.66 -19.11 -1.76
CA ILE A 282 16.53 -18.87 -0.33
C ILE A 282 17.42 -17.66 0.01
N GLY A 283 16.83 -16.62 0.59
CA GLY A 283 17.54 -15.38 0.95
C GLY A 283 16.64 -14.16 0.92
N LYS A 284 17.17 -13.02 1.38
CA LYS A 284 16.46 -11.73 1.33
C LYS A 284 16.29 -11.28 -0.12
N ASP A 285 15.06 -10.98 -0.51
CA ASP A 285 14.73 -10.40 -1.81
C ASP A 285 14.10 -9.02 -1.57
N LYS A 286 14.76 -7.95 -2.04
CA LYS A 286 14.32 -6.58 -1.77
C LYS A 286 12.97 -6.26 -2.41
N ASP A 287 12.64 -6.87 -3.55
CA ASP A 287 11.36 -6.66 -4.20
C ASP A 287 10.25 -7.32 -3.40
N ARG A 288 10.53 -8.52 -2.86
CA ARG A 288 9.62 -9.22 -1.95
C ARG A 288 9.37 -8.44 -0.66
N ASP A 289 10.44 -7.97 -0.02
CA ASP A 289 10.36 -7.19 1.23
C ASP A 289 9.57 -5.90 1.00
N HIS A 290 9.79 -5.23 -0.13
CA HIS A 290 9.05 -4.03 -0.52
C HIS A 290 7.55 -4.30 -0.69
N LEU A 291 7.20 -5.38 -1.39
CA LEU A 291 5.81 -5.78 -1.59
C LEU A 291 5.12 -6.10 -0.26
N GLU A 292 5.75 -6.85 0.63
CA GLU A 292 5.17 -7.16 1.93
C GLU A 292 4.92 -5.90 2.77
N LYS A 293 5.91 -5.01 2.86
CA LYS A 293 5.78 -3.74 3.57
C LYS A 293 4.70 -2.84 2.97
N ARG A 294 4.57 -2.83 1.63
CA ARG A 294 3.50 -2.11 0.94
C ARG A 294 2.13 -2.62 1.33
N GLU A 295 1.93 -3.94 1.35
CA GLU A 295 0.62 -4.53 1.63
C GLU A 295 0.23 -4.39 3.11
N LEU A 296 1.20 -4.46 4.04
CA LEU A 296 0.97 -4.14 5.45
C LEU A 296 0.58 -2.67 5.66
N LEU A 297 1.27 -1.74 4.97
CA LEU A 297 0.93 -0.32 5.00
C LEU A 297 -0.46 -0.05 4.40
N ASN A 298 -0.79 -0.70 3.29
CA ASN A 298 -2.11 -0.59 2.66
C ASN A 298 -3.22 -1.08 3.61
N PHE A 299 -3.01 -2.23 4.26
CA PHE A 299 -3.91 -2.74 5.30
C PHE A 299 -4.11 -1.72 6.43
N ALA A 300 -3.01 -1.13 6.93
CA ALA A 300 -3.05 -0.13 7.98
C ALA A 300 -3.83 1.14 7.57
N ASN A 301 -3.57 1.66 6.38
CA ASN A 301 -4.24 2.86 5.85
C ASN A 301 -5.76 2.65 5.72
N VAL A 302 -6.17 1.50 5.17
CA VAL A 302 -7.59 1.13 5.07
C VAL A 302 -8.22 1.03 6.46
N LEU A 303 -7.56 0.33 7.39
CA LEU A 303 -8.08 0.14 8.75
C LEU A 303 -8.24 1.49 9.48
N LYS A 304 -7.23 2.37 9.41
CA LYS A 304 -7.28 3.72 10.00
C LYS A 304 -8.41 4.57 9.41
N TYR A 305 -8.63 4.48 8.10
CA TYR A 305 -9.74 5.18 7.45
C TYR A 305 -11.10 4.78 8.05
N PHE A 306 -11.36 3.48 8.24
CA PHE A 306 -12.61 3.01 8.84
C PHE A 306 -12.72 3.34 10.33
N ILE A 307 -11.61 3.21 11.08
CA ILE A 307 -11.55 3.60 12.50
C ILE A 307 -11.94 5.07 12.69
N GLY A 308 -11.38 5.97 11.88
CA GLY A 308 -11.62 7.41 11.99
C GLY A 308 -13.03 7.87 11.58
N ARG A 309 -13.85 6.97 11.01
CA ARG A 309 -15.21 7.30 10.53
C ARG A 309 -16.33 6.78 11.44
N SER A 310 -16.00 6.08 12.52
CA SER A 310 -16.99 5.54 13.45
C SER A 310 -16.84 6.15 14.84
N VAL A 311 -17.97 6.57 15.40
CA VAL A 311 -18.07 7.13 16.76
C VAL A 311 -17.58 6.15 17.83
N TRP A 312 -17.69 4.84 17.58
CA TRP A 312 -17.26 3.82 18.51
C TRP A 312 -15.75 3.58 18.52
N THR A 313 -15.04 3.95 17.44
CA THR A 313 -13.63 3.57 17.22
C THR A 313 -12.66 4.74 17.14
N ASN A 314 -13.09 5.94 16.73
CA ASN A 314 -12.21 7.06 16.38
C ASN A 314 -11.23 7.47 17.50
N ASP A 315 -11.67 7.47 18.76
CA ASP A 315 -10.85 7.90 19.90
C ASP A 315 -10.38 6.73 20.79
N SER A 316 -10.85 5.52 20.50
CA SER A 316 -10.64 4.32 21.31
C SER A 316 -9.68 3.33 20.67
N VAL A 317 -9.45 3.40 19.34
CA VAL A 317 -8.61 2.46 18.61
C VAL A 317 -7.37 3.13 18.04
N VAL A 318 -6.21 2.55 18.32
CA VAL A 318 -4.90 2.95 17.78
C VAL A 318 -4.37 1.80 16.93
N VAL A 319 -3.72 2.12 15.81
CA VAL A 319 -3.00 1.15 14.97
C VAL A 319 -1.51 1.45 15.06
N GLU A 320 -0.76 0.54 15.65
CA GLU A 320 0.70 0.61 15.78
C GLU A 320 1.35 -0.21 14.67
N GLU A 321 2.13 0.45 13.80
CA GLU A 321 2.74 -0.16 12.62
C GLU A 321 4.22 -0.48 12.85
N SER A 322 4.76 -1.43 12.07
CA SER A 322 6.18 -1.76 12.05
C SER A 322 6.74 -2.19 13.42
N VAL A 323 5.94 -2.92 14.19
CA VAL A 323 6.33 -3.37 15.53
C VAL A 323 7.34 -4.52 15.44
N ILE A 324 8.39 -4.42 16.24
CA ILE A 324 9.46 -5.41 16.40
C ILE A 324 9.44 -5.90 17.85
N ILE A 325 9.68 -7.20 18.06
CA ILE A 325 9.69 -7.87 19.36
C ILE A 325 11.05 -8.51 19.60
#